data_AF-A0AAV0IJ65-F1
#
_entry.id   AF-A0AAV0IJ65-F1
#
_cell.length_a   1.000
_cell.length_b   1.000
_cell.length_c   1.000
_cell.angle_alpha   90.00
_cell.angle_beta   90.00
_cell.angle_gamma   90.00
#
_symmetry.space_group_name_H-M   'P 1'
#
loop_
_entity.id
_entity.type
_entity.pdbx_description
1 polymer ?
#
loop_
_entity_poly.entity_id
_entity_poly.type
_entity_poly.pdbx_seq_one_letter_code
_entity_poly.pdbx_strand_id
1 'polypeptide(L)'
;MASSSSSGLTFKLHPLVMVNISDHYTRVKNGEGGDSAAVKAPAPPPRVYGCVIGVQRGRTVEIFNSFELLYDSATDSLDRAFLLKKQELYKKVFPNFYVLGWYSTGSDAEESDMHIHKALMDINESPVYVLLNPAINHAQKDLPVTIYESEMHVIDGIPQLIFVNSSYTIETVEAERISVDHVAHLKPSDGGSAATQLAAHLTSIHSAIKMLNSRIRVLHHYLVAMQKGIYILFSQNRLNP
;
A
#
# COMPACT_ATOMS: atom_id res chain seq x y z
N MET A 1 -3.97 -6.90 -17.44
CA MET A 1 -2.66 -7.27 -16.85
C MET A 1 -1.81 -6.02 -16.92
N ALA A 2 -1.71 -5.26 -15.84
CA ALA A 2 -0.85 -4.08 -15.80
C ALA A 2 0.59 -4.52 -16.10
N SER A 3 1.29 -3.79 -16.98
CA SER A 3 2.72 -3.94 -17.17
C SER A 3 3.44 -3.80 -15.83
N SER A 4 4.52 -4.55 -15.64
CA SER A 4 5.44 -4.34 -14.51
C SER A 4 6.34 -3.16 -14.84
N SER A 5 6.61 -2.31 -13.86
CA SER A 5 7.47 -1.13 -14.01
C SER A 5 8.85 -1.51 -14.55
N SER A 6 9.36 -0.67 -15.45
CA SER A 6 10.68 -0.79 -16.06
C SER A 6 11.72 0.18 -15.46
N SER A 7 11.31 1.01 -14.50
CA SER A 7 12.11 2.13 -13.96
C SER A 7 13.37 1.69 -13.19
N GLY A 8 13.36 0.45 -12.68
CA GLY A 8 14.41 -0.06 -11.80
C GLY A 8 14.46 0.62 -10.43
N LEU A 9 13.40 1.33 -10.04
CA LEU A 9 13.23 1.84 -8.68
C LEU A 9 12.88 0.71 -7.72
N THR A 10 13.37 0.83 -6.48
CA THR A 10 13.05 -0.09 -5.38
C THR A 10 12.23 0.66 -4.34
N PHE A 11 10.99 0.23 -4.11
CA PHE A 11 10.11 0.84 -3.12
C PHE A 11 10.20 0.11 -1.79
N LYS A 12 10.43 0.87 -0.72
CA LYS A 12 10.36 0.42 0.67
C LYS A 12 9.19 1.11 1.34
N LEU A 13 8.24 0.32 1.83
CA LEU A 13 7.03 0.82 2.46
C LEU A 13 7.06 0.52 3.96
N HIS A 14 6.92 1.56 4.77
CA HIS A 14 6.81 1.41 6.22
C HIS A 14 5.36 1.09 6.63
N PRO A 15 5.14 0.11 7.55
CA PRO A 15 3.81 -0.20 8.09
C PRO A 15 3.03 0.99 8.62
N LEU A 16 3.69 2.00 9.19
CA LEU A 16 3.05 3.23 9.67
C LEU A 16 2.19 3.89 8.59
N VAL A 17 2.64 3.90 7.34
CA VAL A 17 1.90 4.46 6.20
C VAL A 17 0.57 3.73 6.03
N MET A 18 0.58 2.40 6.09
CA MET A 18 -0.63 1.58 5.95
C MET A 18 -1.60 1.80 7.11
N VAL A 19 -1.07 1.92 8.34
CA VAL A 19 -1.87 2.22 9.53
C VAL A 19 -2.55 3.58 9.40
N ASN A 20 -1.80 4.61 8.97
CA ASN A 20 -2.35 5.95 8.76
C ASN A 20 -3.46 5.97 7.69
N ILE A 21 -3.26 5.28 6.55
CA ILE A 21 -4.27 5.20 5.48
C ILE A 21 -5.52 4.49 5.99
N SER A 22 -5.35 3.39 6.73
CA SER A 22 -6.46 2.61 7.30
C SER A 22 -7.24 3.41 8.34
N ASP A 23 -6.53 4.16 9.20
CA ASP A 23 -7.16 5.05 10.19
C ASP A 23 -7.93 6.18 9.50
N HIS A 24 -7.32 6.86 8.51
CA HIS A 24 -7.97 7.90 7.73
C HIS A 24 -9.27 7.40 7.08
N TYR A 25 -9.22 6.24 6.41
CA TYR A 25 -10.40 5.60 5.82
C TYR A 25 -11.46 5.29 6.86
N THR A 26 -11.07 4.72 8.00
CA THR A 26 -12.00 4.34 9.09
C THR A 26 -12.68 5.57 9.70
N ARG A 27 -11.95 6.66 9.91
CA ARG A 27 -12.51 7.90 10.46
C ARG A 27 -13.50 8.55 9.50
N VAL A 28 -13.22 8.57 8.19
CA VAL A 28 -14.15 9.12 7.19
C VAL A 28 -15.39 8.22 7.09
N LYS A 29 -15.21 6.92 6.95
CA LYS A 29 -16.30 5.94 6.87
C LYS A 29 -17.24 6.00 8.09
N ASN A 30 -16.70 6.17 9.29
CA ASN A 30 -17.50 6.25 10.52
C ASN A 30 -18.03 7.65 10.81
N GLY A 31 -17.28 8.70 10.45
CA GLY A 31 -17.68 10.10 10.64
C GLY A 31 -18.82 10.54 9.73
N GLU A 32 -18.85 10.03 8.50
CA GLU A 32 -19.97 10.24 7.57
C GLU A 32 -21.26 9.48 8.00
N GLY A 33 -21.14 8.51 8.90
CA GLY A 33 -22.26 7.75 9.48
C GLY A 33 -22.87 8.36 10.74
N GLY A 34 -22.40 9.54 11.18
CA GLY A 34 -22.69 10.09 12.50
C GLY A 34 -23.99 10.90 12.66
N ASP A 35 -24.74 11.22 11.60
CA ASP A 35 -25.89 12.15 11.75
C ASP A 35 -27.06 11.94 10.78
N SER A 36 -27.30 10.71 10.32
CA SER A 36 -28.54 10.42 9.59
C SER A 36 -28.97 8.97 9.74
N ALA A 37 -29.87 8.73 10.69
CA ALA A 37 -30.81 7.61 10.70
C ALA A 37 -31.83 7.72 9.55
N ALA A 38 -31.34 7.92 8.32
CA ALA A 38 -32.13 7.92 7.11
C ALA A 38 -31.51 6.90 6.16
N VAL A 39 -32.31 5.89 5.81
CA VAL A 39 -32.01 4.86 4.82
C VAL A 39 -31.61 5.53 3.50
N LYS A 40 -30.31 5.77 3.31
CA LYS A 40 -29.73 6.11 2.01
C LYS A 40 -29.29 4.81 1.35
N ALA A 41 -29.56 4.71 0.05
CA ALA A 41 -29.10 3.65 -0.84
C ALA A 41 -27.60 3.35 -0.60
N PRO A 42 -27.09 2.14 -0.93
CA PRO A 42 -25.68 1.80 -0.73
C PRO A 42 -24.82 2.80 -1.51
N ALA A 43 -24.31 3.82 -0.81
CA ALA A 43 -23.34 4.74 -1.36
C ALA A 43 -22.06 3.95 -1.62
N PRO A 44 -21.32 4.27 -2.70
CA PRO A 44 -20.00 3.69 -2.90
C PRO A 44 -19.14 3.97 -1.66
N PRO A 45 -18.25 3.04 -1.27
CA PRO A 45 -17.39 3.23 -0.12
C PRO A 45 -16.58 4.52 -0.28
N PRO A 46 -16.44 5.35 0.77
CA PRO A 46 -15.77 6.63 0.65
C PRO A 46 -14.31 6.43 0.24
N ARG A 47 -13.84 7.17 -0.76
CA ARG A 47 -12.43 7.20 -1.15
C ARG A 47 -11.74 8.31 -0.39
N VAL A 48 -10.62 7.99 0.24
CA VAL A 48 -9.80 8.98 0.94
C VAL A 48 -8.50 9.22 0.20
N TYR A 49 -7.98 10.44 0.27
CA TYR A 49 -6.77 10.85 -0.44
C TYR A 49 -5.75 11.45 0.53
N GLY A 50 -4.47 11.27 0.23
CA GLY A 50 -3.41 11.94 0.99
C GLY A 50 -2.05 11.87 0.32
N CYS A 51 -1.07 12.56 0.87
CA CYS A 51 0.32 12.50 0.44
C CYS A 51 1.08 11.41 1.19
N VAL A 52 2.05 10.79 0.51
CA VAL A 52 3.07 9.98 1.15
C VAL A 52 4.40 10.73 1.15
N ILE A 53 5.11 10.64 2.27
CA ILE A 53 6.38 11.31 2.48
C ILE A 53 7.48 10.35 2.91
N GLY A 54 8.70 10.71 2.59
CA GLY A 54 9.86 9.91 2.94
C GLY A 54 11.12 10.42 2.27
N VAL A 55 12.04 9.52 1.97
CA VAL A 55 13.33 9.85 1.37
C VAL A 55 13.57 9.05 0.12
N GLN A 56 14.27 9.66 -0.83
CA GLN A 56 14.78 8.97 -2.01
C GLN A 56 16.31 9.02 -1.98
N ARG A 57 16.93 7.83 -2.04
CA ARG A 57 18.39 7.67 -2.07
C ARG A 57 18.77 6.92 -3.34
N GLY A 58 19.19 7.66 -4.36
CA GLY A 58 19.43 7.10 -5.69
C GLY A 58 18.13 6.50 -6.27
N ARG A 59 18.13 5.19 -6.50
CA ARG A 59 16.96 4.45 -7.02
C ARG A 59 16.08 3.82 -5.94
N THR A 60 16.41 4.02 -4.67
CA THR A 60 15.60 3.52 -3.56
C THR A 60 14.70 4.61 -3.04
N VAL A 61 13.39 4.37 -3.12
CA VAL A 61 12.34 5.24 -2.60
C VAL A 61 11.81 4.61 -1.32
N GLU A 62 11.98 5.29 -0.19
CA GLU A 62 11.60 4.80 1.12
C GLU A 62 10.49 5.67 1.70
N ILE A 63 9.30 5.10 1.78
CA ILE A 63 8.05 5.75 2.16
C ILE A 63 7.83 5.54 3.65
N PHE A 64 8.08 6.58 4.44
CA PHE A 64 8.11 6.52 5.90
C PHE A 64 6.78 6.87 6.56
N ASN A 65 6.06 7.85 6.00
CA ASN A 65 4.89 8.43 6.65
C ASN A 65 3.92 8.98 5.60
N SER A 66 2.75 9.41 6.04
CA SER A 66 1.71 9.96 5.18
C SER A 66 0.89 11.01 5.91
N PHE A 67 0.22 11.88 5.14
CA PHE A 67 -0.73 12.84 5.68
C PHE A 67 -1.88 13.08 4.71
N GLU A 68 -3.00 13.52 5.25
CA GLU A 68 -4.27 13.61 4.54
C GLU A 68 -4.30 14.83 3.61
N LEU A 69 -5.01 14.70 2.49
CA LEU A 69 -5.30 15.79 1.57
C LEU A 69 -6.78 16.12 1.62
N LEU A 70 -7.09 17.40 1.43
CA LEU A 70 -8.46 17.85 1.20
C LEU A 70 -8.68 17.88 -0.32
N TYR A 71 -9.57 17.01 -0.77
CA TYR A 71 -9.99 16.91 -2.16
C TYR A 71 -11.47 17.24 -2.24
N ASP A 72 -11.83 18.20 -3.08
CA ASP A 72 -13.20 18.59 -3.33
C ASP A 72 -13.72 17.83 -4.56
N SER A 73 -14.62 16.87 -4.33
CA SER A 73 -15.23 16.06 -5.39
C SER A 73 -16.15 16.86 -6.32
N ALA A 74 -16.64 18.03 -5.89
CA ALA A 74 -17.52 18.86 -6.72
C ALA A 74 -16.72 19.66 -7.77
N THR A 75 -15.50 20.06 -7.43
CA THR A 75 -14.61 20.83 -8.31
C THR A 75 -13.45 20.02 -8.88
N ASP A 76 -13.35 18.74 -8.52
CA ASP A 76 -12.26 17.82 -8.88
C ASP A 76 -10.88 18.45 -8.59
N SER A 77 -10.76 19.11 -7.43
CA SER A 77 -9.59 19.92 -7.11
C SER A 77 -9.04 19.66 -5.71
N LEU A 78 -7.71 19.80 -5.60
CA LEU A 78 -6.98 19.68 -4.33
C LEU A 78 -6.84 21.06 -3.67
N ASP A 79 -7.04 21.11 -2.36
CA ASP A 79 -6.69 22.31 -1.58
C ASP A 79 -5.15 22.46 -1.50
N ARG A 80 -4.61 23.25 -2.44
CA ARG A 80 -3.18 23.53 -2.53
C ARG A 80 -2.65 24.29 -1.32
N ALA A 81 -3.44 25.19 -0.74
CA ALA A 81 -3.00 25.97 0.41
C ALA A 81 -2.84 25.07 1.64
N PHE A 82 -3.78 24.15 1.85
CA PHE A 82 -3.68 23.14 2.90
C PHE A 82 -2.50 22.19 2.68
N LEU A 83 -2.29 21.70 1.45
CA LEU A 83 -1.17 20.84 1.10
C LEU A 83 0.16 21.50 1.43
N LEU A 84 0.41 22.71 0.92
CA LEU A 84 1.68 23.42 1.11
C LEU A 84 1.94 23.73 2.59
N LYS A 85 0.90 24.12 3.33
CA LYS A 85 0.98 24.34 4.78
C LYS A 85 1.35 23.06 5.51
N LYS A 86 0.71 21.94 5.20
CA LYS A 86 1.04 20.63 5.81
C LYS A 86 2.46 20.19 5.47
N GLN A 87 2.88 20.35 4.22
CA GLN A 87 4.24 20.07 3.78
C GLN A 87 5.26 20.88 4.60
N GLU A 88 5.03 22.18 4.82
CA GLU A 88 5.93 23.03 5.62
C GLU A 88 6.04 22.54 7.07
N LEU A 89 4.92 22.14 7.69
CA LEU A 89 4.91 21.60 9.05
C LEU A 89 5.69 20.30 9.16
N TYR A 90 5.48 19.38 8.21
CA TYR A 90 6.24 18.12 8.18
C TYR A 90 7.72 18.35 7.96
N LYS A 91 8.10 19.32 7.11
CA LYS A 91 9.49 19.68 6.88
C LYS A 91 10.18 20.27 8.12
N LYS A 92 9.44 20.92 9.03
CA LYS A 92 9.97 21.38 10.32
C LYS A 92 10.33 20.24 11.27
N VAL A 93 9.56 19.15 11.24
CA VAL A 93 9.78 17.98 12.11
C VAL A 93 10.73 16.96 11.47
N PHE A 94 10.63 16.79 10.15
CA PHE A 94 11.42 15.85 9.35
C PHE A 94 12.08 16.60 8.17
N PRO A 95 13.20 17.32 8.39
CA PRO A 95 13.82 18.17 7.37
C PRO A 95 14.30 17.43 6.11
N ASN A 96 14.60 16.14 6.26
CA ASN A 96 15.09 15.29 5.18
C ASN A 96 13.95 14.60 4.40
N PHE A 97 12.70 14.80 4.80
CA PHE A 97 11.56 14.16 4.14
C PHE A 97 10.96 15.08 3.08
N TYR A 98 10.57 14.46 1.97
CA TYR A 98 9.94 15.12 0.83
C TYR A 98 8.64 14.41 0.49
N VAL A 99 7.76 15.11 -0.23
CA VAL A 99 6.55 14.50 -0.80
C VAL A 99 6.99 13.59 -1.93
N LEU A 100 6.88 12.28 -1.71
CA LEU A 100 7.26 11.26 -2.69
C LEU A 100 6.12 10.97 -3.66
N GLY A 101 4.89 11.25 -3.25
CA GLY A 101 3.69 11.02 -4.04
C GLY A 101 2.45 11.05 -3.17
N TRP A 102 1.48 10.20 -3.49
CA TRP A 102 0.17 10.22 -2.86
C TRP A 102 -0.42 8.83 -2.68
N TYR A 103 -1.48 8.76 -1.89
CA TYR A 103 -2.26 7.55 -1.68
C TYR A 103 -3.74 7.79 -1.92
N SER A 104 -4.43 6.71 -2.26
CA SER A 104 -5.89 6.64 -2.21
C SER A 104 -6.36 5.29 -1.68
N THR A 105 -7.66 5.20 -1.40
CA THR A 105 -8.32 3.92 -1.15
C THR A 105 -9.25 3.52 -2.28
N GLY A 106 -9.24 2.25 -2.67
CA GLY A 106 -10.06 1.73 -3.76
C GLY A 106 -9.71 0.29 -4.11
N SER A 107 -10.51 -0.35 -4.96
CA SER A 107 -10.24 -1.71 -5.43
C SER A 107 -9.16 -1.76 -6.50
N ASP A 108 -9.14 -0.77 -7.39
CA ASP A 108 -8.15 -0.62 -8.45
C ASP A 108 -7.95 0.87 -8.79
N ALA A 109 -6.95 1.19 -9.60
CA ALA A 109 -6.71 2.55 -10.08
C ALA A 109 -7.81 2.98 -11.06
N GLU A 110 -8.34 4.18 -10.87
CA GLU A 110 -9.40 4.77 -11.69
C GLU A 110 -8.84 5.87 -12.63
N GLU A 111 -9.57 6.23 -13.68
CA GLU A 111 -9.16 7.34 -14.56
C GLU A 111 -9.15 8.70 -13.83
N SER A 112 -10.02 8.87 -12.84
CA SER A 112 -10.05 10.03 -11.93
C SER A 112 -8.72 10.20 -11.19
N ASP A 113 -8.06 9.10 -10.82
CA ASP A 113 -6.77 9.10 -10.12
C ASP A 113 -5.66 9.78 -10.94
N MET A 114 -5.76 9.73 -12.27
CA MET A 114 -4.79 10.38 -13.16
C MET A 114 -4.87 11.91 -13.08
N HIS A 115 -6.04 12.48 -12.77
CA HIS A 115 -6.21 13.93 -12.60
C HIS A 115 -5.47 14.41 -11.34
N ILE A 116 -5.65 13.69 -10.23
CA ILE A 116 -4.95 13.93 -8.97
C ILE A 116 -3.44 13.74 -9.15
N HIS A 117 -3.04 12.68 -9.84
CA HIS A 117 -1.63 12.40 -10.10
C HIS A 117 -0.97 13.54 -10.87
N LYS A 118 -1.56 13.98 -12.00
CA LYS A 118 -1.06 15.12 -12.79
C LYS A 118 -1.04 16.42 -11.99
N ALA A 119 -2.05 16.63 -11.14
CA ALA A 119 -2.06 17.78 -10.25
C ALA A 119 -0.83 17.78 -9.34
N LEU A 120 -0.41 16.64 -8.79
CA LEU A 120 0.74 16.55 -7.88
C LEU A 120 2.11 16.51 -8.57
N MET A 121 2.16 16.42 -9.90
CA MET A 121 3.41 16.44 -10.67
C MET A 121 4.17 17.77 -10.58
N ASP A 122 3.50 18.85 -10.15
CA ASP A 122 4.12 20.15 -9.90
C ASP A 122 5.00 20.17 -8.63
N ILE A 123 4.68 19.31 -7.65
CA ILE A 123 5.41 19.16 -6.40
C ILE A 123 6.51 18.12 -6.52
N ASN A 124 6.25 17.03 -7.24
CA ASN A 124 7.22 15.97 -7.51
C ASN A 124 7.03 15.50 -8.95
N GLU A 125 8.07 15.61 -9.78
CA GLU A 125 8.03 15.30 -11.22
C GLU A 125 7.63 13.84 -11.53
N SER A 126 7.86 12.91 -10.60
CA SER A 126 7.48 11.51 -10.72
C SER A 126 6.88 11.02 -9.40
N PRO A 127 5.62 11.40 -9.09
CA PRO A 127 5.01 11.07 -7.82
C PRO A 127 4.61 9.60 -7.80
N VAL A 128 4.93 8.88 -6.73
CA VAL A 128 4.45 7.50 -6.53
C VAL A 128 2.97 7.49 -6.15
N TYR A 129 2.21 6.51 -6.64
CA TYR A 129 0.81 6.33 -6.26
C TYR A 129 0.64 5.04 -5.43
N VAL A 130 0.22 5.17 -4.17
CA VAL A 130 -0.03 4.07 -3.24
C VAL A 130 -1.54 3.83 -3.14
N LEU A 131 -2.02 2.69 -3.62
CA LEU A 131 -3.42 2.30 -3.51
C LEU A 131 -3.60 1.26 -2.41
N LEU A 132 -4.42 1.57 -1.41
CA LEU A 132 -4.84 0.60 -0.39
C LEU A 132 -6.27 0.14 -0.67
N ASN A 133 -6.49 -1.17 -0.79
CA ASN A 133 -7.82 -1.75 -0.90
C ASN A 133 -8.38 -2.06 0.50
N PRO A 134 -9.39 -1.32 0.99
CA PRO A 134 -9.96 -1.55 2.31
C PRO A 134 -10.89 -2.77 2.37
N ALA A 135 -11.23 -3.38 1.23
CA ALA A 135 -12.10 -4.56 1.20
C ALA A 135 -11.39 -5.76 1.83
N ILE A 136 -12.00 -6.32 2.87
CA ILE A 136 -11.46 -7.50 3.56
C ILE A 136 -11.71 -8.73 2.70
N ASN A 137 -10.65 -9.30 2.14
CA ASN A 137 -10.68 -10.60 1.50
C ASN A 137 -9.91 -11.61 2.34
N HIS A 138 -10.62 -12.43 3.12
CA HIS A 138 -10.02 -13.46 3.98
C HIS A 138 -9.24 -14.54 3.22
N ALA A 139 -9.45 -14.68 1.90
CA ALA A 139 -8.67 -15.59 1.06
C ALA A 139 -7.35 -14.97 0.55
N GLN A 140 -7.23 -13.63 0.58
CA GLN A 140 -6.04 -12.93 0.14
C GLN A 140 -4.97 -12.98 1.23
N LYS A 141 -3.82 -13.57 0.91
CA LYS A 141 -2.67 -13.70 1.83
C LYS A 141 -1.68 -12.54 1.71
N ASP A 142 -1.77 -11.78 0.63
CA ASP A 142 -0.89 -10.66 0.35
C ASP A 142 -1.51 -9.37 0.89
N LEU A 143 -0.67 -8.41 1.25
CA LEU A 143 -1.12 -7.11 1.73
C LEU A 143 -1.94 -6.41 0.64
N PRO A 144 -3.10 -5.80 0.96
CA PRO A 144 -3.98 -5.17 -0.02
C PRO A 144 -3.46 -3.77 -0.39
N VAL A 145 -2.17 -3.67 -0.69
CA VAL A 145 -1.50 -2.43 -1.09
C VAL A 145 -0.80 -2.66 -2.41
N THR A 146 -1.05 -1.76 -3.35
CA THR A 146 -0.41 -1.71 -4.66
C THR A 146 0.30 -0.38 -4.81
N ILE A 147 1.52 -0.41 -5.35
CA ILE A 147 2.27 0.81 -5.67
C ILE A 147 2.33 0.94 -7.18
N TYR A 148 1.97 2.11 -7.68
CA TYR A 148 2.00 2.47 -9.09
C TYR A 148 3.03 3.57 -9.33
N GLU A 149 3.77 3.40 -10.41
CA GLU A 149 4.55 4.44 -11.07
C GLU A 149 3.80 4.97 -12.27
N SER A 150 4.13 6.17 -12.71
CA SER A 150 3.62 6.72 -13.96
C SER A 150 4.65 6.60 -15.07
N GLU A 151 4.27 5.94 -16.16
CA GLU A 151 5.11 5.79 -17.35
C GLU A 151 4.40 6.42 -18.56
N MET A 152 5.16 7.14 -19.40
CA MET A 152 4.64 7.70 -20.64
C MET A 152 4.63 6.63 -21.73
N HIS A 153 3.44 6.28 -22.23
CA HIS A 153 3.25 5.32 -23.32
C HIS A 153 2.58 5.98 -24.52
N VAL A 154 2.93 5.54 -25.72
CA VAL A 154 2.24 5.98 -26.95
C VAL A 154 1.16 4.95 -27.26
N ILE A 155 -0.10 5.35 -27.08
CA ILE A 155 -1.28 4.55 -27.40
C ILE A 155 -1.99 5.24 -28.56
N ASP A 156 -2.20 4.53 -29.67
CA ASP A 156 -2.82 5.07 -30.89
C ASP A 156 -2.15 6.36 -31.41
N GLY A 157 -0.83 6.46 -31.26
CA GLY A 157 -0.05 7.62 -31.70
C GLY A 157 -0.09 8.84 -30.76
N ILE A 158 -0.81 8.73 -29.63
CA ILE A 158 -0.94 9.81 -28.64
C ILE A 158 -0.11 9.45 -27.40
N PRO A 159 0.83 10.30 -26.97
CA PRO A 159 1.51 10.13 -25.68
C PRO A 159 0.52 10.27 -24.53
N GLN A 160 0.37 9.21 -23.75
CA GLN A 160 -0.50 9.15 -22.58
C GLN A 160 0.29 8.64 -21.37
N LEU A 161 0.04 9.26 -20.22
CA LEU A 161 0.59 8.81 -18.95
C LEU A 161 -0.28 7.66 -18.42
N ILE A 162 0.33 6.52 -18.08
CA ILE A 162 -0.37 5.35 -17.55
C ILE A 162 0.22 4.92 -16.21
N PHE A 163 -0.59 4.24 -15.39
CA PHE A 163 -0.13 3.60 -14.16
C PHE A 163 0.44 2.21 -14.42
N VAL A 164 1.62 1.96 -13.87
CA VAL A 164 2.36 0.71 -14.03
C VAL A 164 2.70 0.16 -12.65
N ASN A 165 2.39 -1.11 -12.41
CA ASN A 165 2.54 -1.72 -11.09
C ASN A 165 4.02 -1.91 -10.74
N SER A 166 4.38 -1.54 -9.52
CA SER A 166 5.75 -1.52 -9.01
C SER A 166 5.88 -2.39 -7.78
N SER A 167 6.92 -3.22 -7.76
CA SER A 167 7.22 -4.08 -6.61
C SER A 167 7.70 -3.27 -5.42
N TYR A 168 7.29 -3.66 -4.22
CA TYR A 168 7.75 -3.05 -2.98
C TYR A 168 8.14 -4.10 -1.94
N THR A 169 8.95 -3.68 -0.98
CA THR A 169 9.27 -4.45 0.22
C THR A 169 8.80 -3.70 1.45
N ILE A 170 8.34 -4.44 2.47
CA ILE A 170 8.05 -3.84 3.77
C ILE A 170 9.38 -3.63 4.50
N GLU A 171 9.66 -2.40 4.89
CA GLU A 171 10.81 -2.01 5.69
C GLU A 171 10.30 -1.55 7.06
N THR A 172 10.99 -1.95 8.13
CA THR A 172 10.63 -1.56 9.50
C THR A 172 11.85 -1.08 10.23
N VAL A 173 11.76 0.06 10.90
CA VAL A 173 12.72 0.42 11.96
C VAL A 173 12.46 -0.45 13.20
N GLU A 174 13.45 -0.62 14.07
CA GLU A 174 13.33 -1.54 15.21
C GLU A 174 12.13 -1.22 16.12
N ALA A 175 11.89 0.06 16.39
CA ALA A 175 10.73 0.51 17.17
C ALA A 175 9.39 0.16 16.48
N GLU A 176 9.32 0.29 15.15
CA GLU A 176 8.14 -0.05 14.36
C GLU A 176 7.92 -1.57 14.34
N ARG A 177 9.00 -2.35 14.17
CA ARG A 177 8.97 -3.82 14.22
C ARG A 177 8.39 -4.32 15.54
N ILE A 178 8.89 -3.78 16.67
CA ILE A 178 8.42 -4.13 18.01
C ILE A 178 6.95 -3.71 18.18
N SER A 179 6.57 -2.52 17.71
CA SER A 179 5.19 -2.02 17.84
C SER A 179 4.20 -2.87 17.03
N VAL A 180 4.56 -3.20 15.79
CA VAL A 180 3.74 -4.06 14.91
C VAL A 180 3.63 -5.47 15.49
N ASP A 181 4.72 -6.05 15.97
CA ASP A 181 4.71 -7.36 16.63
C ASP A 181 3.83 -7.34 17.89
N HIS A 182 3.94 -6.30 18.71
CA HIS A 182 3.11 -6.15 19.91
C HIS A 182 1.62 -6.10 19.55
N VAL A 183 1.23 -5.22 18.62
CA VAL A 183 -0.17 -5.06 18.19
C VAL A 183 -0.72 -6.35 17.56
N ALA A 184 0.08 -7.05 16.77
CA ALA A 184 -0.32 -8.31 16.14
C ALA A 184 -0.57 -9.45 17.15
N HIS A 185 0.09 -9.40 18.31
CA HIS A 185 -0.04 -10.40 19.37
C HIS A 185 -1.00 -10.00 20.51
N LEU A 186 -1.62 -8.82 20.45
CA LEU A 186 -2.69 -8.42 21.38
C LEU A 186 -3.91 -9.34 21.17
N LYS A 187 -3.96 -10.43 21.93
CA LYS A 187 -5.20 -11.20 22.10
C LYS A 187 -6.12 -10.45 23.05
N PRO A 188 -7.42 -10.33 22.76
CA PRO A 188 -8.37 -9.79 23.71
C PRO A 188 -8.65 -10.85 24.80
N SER A 189 -7.75 -11.00 25.79
CA SER A 189 -8.03 -11.59 27.11
C SER A 189 -6.79 -11.59 28.02
N ASP A 190 -7.06 -11.14 29.24
CA ASP A 190 -6.43 -11.38 30.54
C ASP A 190 -5.06 -10.78 30.86
N GLY A 191 -5.13 -9.67 31.61
CA GLY A 191 -3.99 -9.00 32.20
C GLY A 191 -3.18 -9.90 33.13
N GLY A 192 -1.86 -9.84 32.99
CA GLY A 192 -0.94 -10.44 33.96
C GLY A 192 0.50 -10.60 33.47
N SER A 193 1.36 -9.70 33.98
CA SER A 193 2.77 -9.87 34.41
C SER A 193 3.81 -10.55 33.48
N ALA A 194 5.04 -10.01 33.49
CA ALA A 194 6.30 -10.38 32.82
C ALA A 194 6.50 -11.80 32.24
N ALA A 195 5.86 -12.86 32.77
CA ALA A 195 5.71 -14.15 32.10
C ALA A 195 5.07 -14.02 30.69
N THR A 196 4.28 -12.96 30.44
CA THR A 196 3.73 -12.63 29.13
C THR A 196 4.82 -12.32 28.10
N GLN A 197 5.97 -11.75 28.48
CA GLN A 197 6.99 -11.33 27.51
C GLN A 197 7.74 -12.52 26.89
N LEU A 198 8.21 -13.47 27.71
CA LEU A 198 8.83 -14.69 27.20
C LEU A 198 7.81 -15.54 26.43
N ALA A 199 6.57 -15.65 26.93
CA ALA A 199 5.50 -16.35 26.25
C ALA A 199 5.14 -15.71 24.90
N ALA A 200 5.06 -14.37 24.83
CA ALA A 200 4.85 -13.63 23.59
C ALA A 200 6.02 -13.83 22.62
N HIS A 201 7.26 -13.75 23.10
CA HIS A 201 8.46 -13.99 22.28
C HIS A 201 8.51 -15.41 21.71
N LEU A 202 8.22 -16.43 22.52
CA LEU A 202 8.13 -17.82 22.07
C LEU A 202 6.95 -18.02 21.10
N THR A 203 5.83 -17.33 21.32
CA THR A 203 4.67 -17.35 20.40
C THR A 203 5.01 -16.71 19.05
N SER A 204 5.74 -15.60 19.05
CA SER A 204 6.21 -14.92 17.83
C SER A 204 7.18 -15.82 17.06
N ILE A 205 8.19 -16.41 17.72
CA ILE A 205 9.10 -17.39 17.11
C ILE A 205 8.33 -18.60 16.57
N HIS A 206 7.42 -19.17 17.34
CA HIS A 206 6.61 -20.31 16.92
C HIS A 206 5.78 -19.97 15.67
N SER A 207 5.18 -18.78 15.64
CA SER A 207 4.40 -18.30 14.49
C SER A 207 5.27 -18.08 13.26
N ALA A 208 6.48 -17.52 13.42
CA ALA A 208 7.46 -17.37 12.35
C ALA A 208 7.92 -18.72 11.77
N ILE A 209 8.21 -19.71 12.63
CA ILE A 209 8.56 -21.08 12.20
C ILE A 209 7.39 -21.72 11.45
N LYS A 210 6.15 -21.55 11.94
CA LYS A 210 4.94 -22.05 11.29
C LYS A 210 4.75 -21.42 9.90
N MET A 211 5.02 -20.12 9.76
CA MET A 211 4.98 -19.41 8.48
C MET A 211 6.06 -19.92 7.51
N LEU A 212 7.30 -20.09 7.98
CA LEU A 212 8.38 -20.65 7.17
C LEU A 212 8.06 -22.07 6.70
N ASN A 213 7.56 -22.93 7.60
CA ASN A 213 7.14 -24.29 7.27
C ASN A 213 6.02 -24.30 6.21
N SER A 214 5.07 -23.37 6.29
CA SER A 214 4.04 -23.20 5.26
C SER A 214 4.65 -22.85 3.89
N ARG A 215 5.64 -21.95 3.84
CA ARG A 215 6.35 -21.59 2.60
C ARG A 215 7.16 -22.77 2.04
N ILE A 216 7.87 -23.52 2.89
CA ILE A 216 8.62 -24.72 2.48
C ILE A 216 7.68 -25.78 1.89
N ARG A 217 6.48 -25.96 2.46
CA ARG A 217 5.48 -26.88 1.90
C ARG A 217 5.05 -26.44 0.50
N VAL A 218 4.82 -25.15 0.27
CA VAL A 218 4.46 -24.66 -1.08
C VAL A 218 5.57 -25.00 -2.09
N LEU A 219 6.84 -24.76 -1.74
CA LEU A 219 7.98 -25.12 -2.59
C LEU A 219 8.07 -26.62 -2.84
N HIS A 220 7.88 -27.44 -1.80
CA HIS A 220 7.87 -28.89 -1.94
C HIS A 220 6.75 -29.36 -2.87
N HIS A 221 5.52 -28.86 -2.71
CA HIS A 221 4.40 -29.19 -3.61
C HIS A 221 4.69 -28.78 -5.05
N TYR A 222 5.30 -27.60 -5.25
CA TYR A 222 5.71 -27.14 -6.57
C TYR A 222 6.74 -28.08 -7.20
N LEU A 223 7.80 -28.45 -6.47
CA LEU A 223 8.83 -29.38 -6.94
C LEU A 223 8.27 -30.78 -7.24
N VAL A 224 7.39 -31.30 -6.39
CA VAL A 224 6.72 -32.59 -6.62
C VAL A 224 5.83 -32.53 -7.86
N ALA A 225 5.11 -31.42 -8.06
CA ALA A 225 4.28 -31.24 -9.25
C ALA A 225 5.12 -31.09 -10.53
N MET A 226 6.31 -30.46 -10.46
CA MET A 226 7.27 -30.44 -11.55
C MET A 226 7.79 -31.85 -11.87
N GLN A 227 8.18 -32.63 -10.85
CA GLN A 227 8.62 -34.02 -11.02
C GLN A 227 7.54 -34.91 -11.64
N LYS A 228 6.26 -34.68 -11.28
CA LYS A 228 5.10 -35.38 -11.86
C LYS A 228 4.71 -34.88 -13.25
N GLY A 229 5.43 -33.90 -13.82
CA GLY A 229 5.17 -33.37 -15.16
C GLY A 229 3.98 -32.42 -15.27
N ILE A 230 3.34 -32.04 -14.16
CA ILE A 230 2.12 -31.20 -14.16
C ILE A 230 2.39 -29.80 -14.74
N TYR A 231 3.59 -29.27 -14.53
CA TYR A 231 4.00 -27.95 -15.05
C TYR A 231 4.82 -28.00 -16.34
N ILE A 232 5.24 -29.19 -16.80
CA ILE A 232 6.08 -29.36 -18.00
C ILE A 232 5.22 -29.35 -19.29
N LEU A 233 3.93 -29.70 -19.19
CA LEU A 233 3.03 -29.76 -20.35
C LEU A 233 2.65 -28.40 -20.95
N PHE A 234 2.86 -27.28 -20.23
CA PHE A 234 2.60 -25.95 -20.78
C PHE A 234 3.72 -25.44 -21.71
N SER A 235 4.93 -26.01 -21.65
CA SER A 235 6.04 -25.61 -22.51
C SER A 235 6.07 -26.33 -23.86
N GLN A 236 5.38 -27.47 -24.02
CA GLN A 236 5.43 -28.23 -25.28
C GLN A 236 4.25 -27.95 -26.24
N ASN A 237 3.16 -27.32 -25.80
CA ASN A 237 2.04 -26.97 -26.69
C ASN A 237 2.14 -25.58 -27.36
N ARG A 238 3.28 -24.89 -27.25
CA ARG A 238 3.57 -23.62 -27.97
C ARG A 238 4.64 -23.73 -29.06
N LEU A 239 5.03 -24.94 -29.42
CA LEU A 239 5.97 -25.21 -30.50
C LEU A 239 5.40 -26.29 -31.43
N ASN A 240 4.38 -25.93 -32.19
CA ASN A 240 4.20 -26.50 -33.53
C ASN A 240 3.53 -25.41 -34.42
N PRO A 241 4.06 -25.18 -35.63
CA PRO A 241 3.58 -24.15 -36.55
C PRO A 241 2.18 -24.44 -37.10
#